data_AF-A0A0B6S4H6-F1
#
_entry.id   AF-A0A0B6S4H6-F1
#
_cell.length_a   1.000
_cell.length_b   1.000
_cell.length_c   1.000
_cell.angle_alpha   90.00
_cell.angle_beta   90.00
_cell.angle_gamma   90.00
#
_symmetry.space_group_name_H-M   'P 1'
#
loop_
_entity.id
_entity.type
_entity.pdbx_description
1 polymer ?
#
loop_
_entity_poly.entity_id
_entity_poly.type
_entity_poly.pdbx_seq_one_letter_code
_entity_poly.pdbx_strand_id
1 'polypeptide(L)'
;MPQGANPVTSENVRDAVLITVFLRHDQTNNLDAIQTRLKEADWWERFPPEGVRVVSWTVAMGFGQIVTLEVPPPLLPLVNLELERSAWGVFRTECYPTYDFLPVRERIRERVRNGGK
;
A
#
# COMPACT_ATOMS: atom_id res chain seq x y z
N MET A 1 -18.11 21.05 22.84
CA MET A 1 -17.16 20.04 23.36
C MET A 1 -17.04 18.95 22.31
N PRO A 2 -15.89 18.76 21.63
CA PRO A 2 -15.75 17.63 20.71
C PRO A 2 -15.57 16.37 21.55
N GLN A 3 -16.39 15.35 21.29
CA GLN A 3 -16.31 14.05 21.96
C GLN A 3 -14.98 13.38 21.57
N GLY A 4 -14.26 12.91 22.60
CA GLY A 4 -12.94 12.29 22.46
C GLY A 4 -13.00 11.04 21.57
N ALA A 5 -11.96 10.86 20.77
CA ALA A 5 -11.77 9.69 19.93
C ALA A 5 -11.77 8.41 20.80
N ASN A 6 -12.63 7.46 20.45
CA ASN A 6 -12.66 6.15 21.10
C ASN A 6 -11.33 5.41 20.88
N PRO A 7 -10.82 4.66 21.88
CA PRO A 7 -9.61 3.86 21.73
C PRO A 7 -9.86 2.72 20.75
N VAL A 8 -8.91 2.53 19.82
CA VAL A 8 -8.96 1.44 18.83
C VAL A 8 -8.61 0.13 19.53
N THR A 9 -9.55 -0.81 19.56
CA THR A 9 -9.35 -2.21 20.01
C THR A 9 -9.17 -3.15 18.82
N SER A 10 -8.59 -4.34 19.05
CA SER A 10 -8.29 -5.35 18.03
C SER A 10 -9.49 -5.91 17.26
N GLU A 11 -10.72 -5.57 17.64
CA GLU A 11 -11.94 -5.93 16.90
C GLU A 11 -12.23 -5.01 15.70
N ASN A 12 -11.63 -3.81 15.65
CA ASN A 12 -11.76 -2.87 14.53
C ASN A 12 -10.83 -3.18 13.32
N VAL A 13 -10.14 -4.32 13.34
CA VAL A 13 -9.30 -4.79 12.22
C VAL A 13 -10.15 -5.17 10.97
N ARG A 14 -11.49 -5.08 11.04
CA ARG A 14 -12.41 -5.51 9.98
C ARG A 14 -12.72 -4.49 8.89
N ASP A 15 -12.31 -3.24 9.03
CA ASP A 15 -12.75 -2.18 8.11
C ASP A 15 -11.69 -1.73 7.10
N ALA A 16 -10.47 -2.24 7.16
CA ALA A 16 -9.39 -1.79 6.27
C ALA A 16 -9.41 -2.50 4.91
N VAL A 17 -9.08 -1.75 3.85
CA VAL A 17 -8.87 -2.29 2.50
C VAL A 17 -7.38 -2.51 2.25
N LEU A 18 -7.03 -3.58 1.54
CA LEU A 18 -5.67 -3.75 1.05
C LEU A 18 -5.50 -3.00 -0.27
N ILE A 19 -4.42 -2.23 -0.38
CA ILE A 19 -4.01 -1.55 -1.61
C ILE A 19 -2.59 -2.00 -1.94
N THR A 20 -2.36 -2.52 -3.14
CA THR A 20 -1.02 -2.74 -3.67
C THR A 20 -0.64 -1.59 -4.58
N VAL A 21 0.44 -0.91 -4.22
CA VAL A 21 1.04 0.21 -4.94
C VAL A 21 2.29 -0.29 -5.67
N PHE A 22 2.33 -0.11 -6.99
CA PHE A 22 3.52 -0.29 -7.78
C PHE A 22 4.17 1.07 -8.03
N LEU A 23 5.38 1.25 -7.51
CA LEU A 23 6.24 2.40 -7.71
C LEU A 23 7.30 2.01 -8.75
N ARG A 24 6.95 2.06 -10.03
CA ARG A 24 7.85 1.64 -11.11
C ARG A 24 9.03 2.61 -11.24
N HIS A 25 10.23 2.06 -11.38
CA HIS A 25 11.41 2.86 -11.61
C HIS A 25 11.32 3.63 -12.94
N ASP A 26 11.81 4.86 -12.92
CA ASP A 26 12.15 5.61 -14.12
C ASP A 26 13.65 5.47 -14.39
N GLN A 27 14.01 4.62 -15.34
CA GLN A 27 15.40 4.33 -15.71
C GLN A 27 16.06 5.44 -16.53
N THR A 28 15.34 6.52 -16.86
CA THR A 28 15.94 7.72 -17.47
C THR A 28 16.70 8.58 -16.45
N ASN A 29 16.49 8.34 -15.15
CA ASN A 29 17.18 9.00 -14.05
C ASN A 29 18.13 8.01 -13.34
N ASN A 30 19.20 8.54 -12.76
CA ASN A 30 20.12 7.75 -11.92
C ASN A 30 19.68 7.74 -10.45
N LEU A 31 20.34 6.92 -9.64
CA LEU A 31 20.00 6.77 -8.22
C LEU A 31 20.10 8.09 -7.44
N ASP A 32 21.13 8.89 -7.70
CA ASP A 32 21.35 10.15 -6.97
C ASP A 32 20.25 11.18 -7.26
N ALA A 33 19.83 11.31 -8.51
CA ALA A 33 18.72 12.18 -8.91
C ALA A 33 17.40 11.73 -8.27
N ILE A 34 17.14 10.43 -8.24
CA ILE A 34 15.97 9.83 -7.58
C ILE A 34 15.99 10.12 -6.07
N GLN A 35 17.10 9.85 -5.39
CA GLN A 35 17.24 10.06 -3.95
C GLN A 35 17.10 11.53 -3.55
N THR A 36 17.64 12.44 -4.37
CA THR A 36 17.51 13.88 -4.14
C THR A 36 16.05 14.31 -4.17
N ARG A 37 15.30 13.91 -5.21
CA ARG A 37 13.88 14.24 -5.33
C ARG A 37 13.02 13.65 -4.21
N LEU A 38 13.29 12.38 -3.82
CA LEU A 38 12.57 11.74 -2.71
C LEU A 38 12.85 12.44 -1.38
N LYS A 39 14.08 12.90 -1.16
CA LYS A 39 14.46 13.68 0.02
C LYS A 39 13.79 15.04 0.04
N GLU A 40 13.79 15.77 -1.08
CA GLU A 40 13.13 17.08 -1.20
C GLU A 40 11.62 17.01 -0.98
N ALA A 41 11.01 15.87 -1.29
CA ALA A 41 9.58 15.63 -1.09
C ALA A 41 9.23 15.00 0.28
N ASP A 42 10.23 14.81 1.16
CA ASP A 42 10.11 14.16 2.47
C ASP A 42 9.43 12.77 2.38
N TRP A 43 9.65 12.04 1.29
CA TRP A 43 8.99 10.76 0.99
C TRP A 43 9.08 9.76 2.15
N TRP A 44 10.27 9.64 2.74
CA TRP A 44 10.56 8.65 3.79
C TRP A 44 9.90 8.97 5.14
N GLU A 45 9.52 10.24 5.36
CA GLU A 45 8.84 10.67 6.58
C GLU A 45 7.32 10.76 6.39
N ARG A 46 6.86 11.07 5.17
CA ARG A 46 5.44 11.32 4.87
C ARG A 46 4.68 10.07 4.42
N PHE A 47 5.38 9.05 3.90
CA PHE A 47 4.74 7.84 3.38
C PHE A 47 5.14 6.55 4.13
N PRO A 48 4.15 5.70 4.50
CA PRO A 48 2.72 5.93 4.37
C PRO A 48 2.21 6.94 5.42
N PRO A 49 1.01 7.54 5.22
CA PRO A 49 0.41 8.41 6.23
C PRO A 49 0.19 7.70 7.56
N GLU A 50 0.18 8.46 8.66
CA GLU A 50 -0.16 7.96 9.99
C GLU A 50 -1.50 7.20 9.97
N GLY A 51 -1.55 6.06 10.65
CA GLY A 51 -2.73 5.18 10.70
C GLY A 51 -2.86 4.21 9.53
N VAL A 52 -1.99 4.28 8.51
CA VAL A 52 -1.90 3.30 7.43
C VAL A 52 -0.78 2.29 7.72
N ARG A 53 -1.07 1.00 7.58
CA ARG A 53 -0.11 -0.06 7.91
C ARG A 53 0.55 -0.61 6.65
N VAL A 54 1.88 -0.68 6.63
CA VAL A 54 2.61 -1.44 5.60
C VAL A 54 2.48 -2.94 5.90
N VAL A 55 1.90 -3.69 4.97
CA VAL A 55 1.81 -5.15 5.01
C VAL A 55 3.09 -5.77 4.44
N SER A 56 3.56 -5.25 3.32
CA SER A 56 4.80 -5.67 2.67
C SER A 56 5.40 -4.54 1.85
N TRP A 57 6.72 -4.55 1.70
CA TRP A 57 7.45 -3.64 0.84
C TRP A 57 8.61 -4.40 0.20
N THR A 58 8.55 -4.58 -1.13
CA THR A 58 9.53 -5.36 -1.88
C THR A 58 10.12 -4.54 -3.01
N VAL A 59 11.44 -4.58 -3.17
CA VAL A 59 12.10 -4.04 -4.36
C VAL A 59 12.28 -5.16 -5.39
N ALA A 60 11.58 -5.05 -6.52
CA ALA A 60 11.76 -5.91 -7.67
C ALA A 60 12.77 -5.23 -8.63
N MET A 61 13.98 -5.78 -8.71
CA MET A 61 15.08 -5.18 -9.50
C MET A 61 14.65 -4.88 -10.95
N GLY A 62 14.99 -3.69 -11.44
CA GLY A 62 14.60 -3.22 -12.78
C GLY A 62 13.13 -2.80 -12.91
N PHE A 63 12.22 -3.40 -12.14
CA PHE A 63 10.80 -3.07 -12.14
C PHE A 63 10.50 -1.83 -11.29
N GLY A 64 10.88 -1.85 -10.02
CA GLY A 64 10.41 -0.85 -9.05
C GLY A 64 10.17 -1.41 -7.66
N GLN A 65 9.45 -0.63 -6.86
CA GLN A 65 9.03 -1.03 -5.52
C GLN A 65 7.56 -1.46 -5.55
N ILE A 66 7.22 -2.48 -4.77
CA ILE A 66 5.88 -3.04 -4.65
C ILE A 66 5.52 -2.97 -3.18
N VAL A 67 4.54 -2.14 -2.85
CA VAL A 67 4.12 -1.89 -1.46
C VAL A 67 2.68 -2.35 -1.30
N THR A 68 2.40 -3.21 -0.34
CA THR A 68 1.02 -3.53 0.05
C THR A 68 0.71 -2.81 1.35
N LEU A 69 -0.36 -2.02 1.34
CA LEU A 69 -0.85 -1.26 2.46
C LEU A 69 -2.18 -1.84 2.94
N GLU A 70 -2.40 -1.80 4.24
CA GLU A 70 -3.72 -1.93 4.85
C GLU A 70 -4.18 -0.52 5.25
N VAL A 71 -5.28 -0.09 4.62
CA VAL A 71 -5.73 1.30 4.61
C VAL A 71 -7.11 1.38 5.25
N PRO A 72 -7.28 2.05 6.40
CA PRO A 72 -8.59 2.45 6.88
C PRO A 72 -9.32 3.30 5.83
N PRO A 73 -10.60 3.06 5.51
CA PRO A 73 -11.31 3.74 4.42
C PRO A 73 -11.25 5.28 4.49
N PRO A 74 -11.36 5.93 5.67
CA PRO A 74 -11.24 7.38 5.77
C PRO A 74 -9.87 7.94 5.35
N LEU A 75 -8.81 7.10 5.37
CA LEU A 75 -7.45 7.51 5.05
C LEU A 75 -7.07 7.29 3.59
N LEU A 76 -7.92 6.64 2.78
CA LEU A 76 -7.63 6.40 1.36
C LEU A 76 -7.32 7.70 0.58
N PRO A 77 -8.04 8.83 0.77
CA PRO A 77 -7.69 10.08 0.09
C PRO A 77 -6.33 10.63 0.51
N LEU A 78 -5.93 10.43 1.77
CA LEU A 78 -4.64 10.88 2.28
C LEU A 78 -3.49 10.03 1.70
N VAL A 79 -3.68 8.71 1.55
CA VAL A 79 -2.73 7.84 0.84
C VAL A 79 -2.52 8.34 -0.59
N ASN A 80 -3.60 8.65 -1.31
CA ASN A 80 -3.48 9.20 -2.66
C ASN A 80 -2.70 10.50 -2.63
N LEU A 81 -3.09 11.46 -1.80
CA LEU A 81 -2.43 12.76 -1.67
C LEU A 81 -0.92 12.66 -1.44
N GLU A 82 -0.47 11.74 -0.60
CA GLU A 82 0.96 11.55 -0.36
C GLU A 82 1.68 10.97 -1.57
N LEU A 83 1.08 10.02 -2.28
CA LEU A 83 1.63 9.54 -3.55
C LEU A 83 1.76 10.66 -4.58
N GLU A 84 0.74 11.54 -4.69
CA GLU A 84 0.80 12.69 -5.61
C GLU A 84 1.90 13.68 -5.25
N ARG A 85 2.07 13.95 -3.95
CA ARG A 85 3.04 14.93 -3.45
C ARG A 85 4.48 14.45 -3.52
N SER A 86 4.71 13.15 -3.29
CA SER A 86 6.05 12.67 -2.95
C SER A 86 6.55 11.48 -3.77
N ALA A 87 5.67 10.73 -4.45
CA ALA A 87 6.08 9.65 -5.37
C ALA A 87 6.03 10.06 -6.85
N TRP A 88 5.06 10.88 -7.25
CA TRP A 88 4.91 11.29 -8.65
C TRP A 88 6.11 12.10 -9.14
N GLY A 89 6.57 11.83 -10.36
CA GLY A 89 7.80 12.42 -10.92
C GLY A 89 9.09 11.71 -10.53
N VAL A 90 9.05 10.82 -9.52
CA VAL A 90 10.13 9.86 -9.23
C VAL A 90 9.79 8.47 -9.72
N PHE A 91 8.54 8.05 -9.51
CA PHE A 91 8.02 6.76 -9.93
C PHE A 91 6.84 6.92 -10.87
N ARG A 92 6.70 5.98 -11.81
CA ARG A 92 5.39 5.73 -12.42
C ARG A 92 4.57 4.90 -11.43
N THR A 93 3.55 5.54 -10.85
CA THR A 93 2.75 4.98 -9.75
C THR A 93 1.48 4.32 -10.28
N GLU A 94 1.19 3.10 -9.86
CA GLU A 94 -0.06 2.38 -10.12
C GLU A 94 -0.62 1.83 -8.80
N CYS A 95 -1.91 2.02 -8.54
CA CYS A 95 -2.57 1.58 -7.30
C CYS A 95 -3.72 0.62 -7.60
N TYR A 96 -3.75 -0.52 -6.92
CA TYR A 96 -4.76 -1.55 -7.10
C TYR A 96 -5.33 -1.98 -5.74
N PRO A 97 -6.65 -1.99 -5.55
CA PRO A 97 -7.26 -2.73 -4.45
C PRO A 97 -6.91 -4.21 -4.56
N THR A 98 -6.50 -4.82 -3.46
CA THR A 98 -6.10 -6.22 -3.38
C THR A 98 -6.76 -6.91 -2.19
N TYR A 99 -6.62 -8.23 -2.10
CA TYR A 99 -7.06 -9.03 -0.95
C TYR A 99 -6.20 -10.30 -0.87
N ASP A 100 -6.10 -10.89 0.33
CA ASP A 100 -5.43 -12.18 0.49
C ASP A 100 -6.27 -13.31 -0.12
N PHE A 101 -5.74 -13.90 -1.19
CA PHE A 101 -6.40 -14.99 -1.88
C PHE A 101 -6.18 -16.35 -1.22
N LEU A 102 -5.21 -16.52 -0.31
CA LEU A 102 -4.88 -17.82 0.27
C LEU A 102 -6.09 -18.47 0.98
N PRO A 103 -6.89 -17.77 1.81
CA PRO A 103 -8.07 -18.37 2.43
C PRO A 103 -9.11 -18.84 1.39
N VAL A 104 -9.27 -18.09 0.29
CA VAL A 104 -10.16 -18.47 -0.81
C VAL A 104 -9.62 -19.70 -1.53
N ARG A 105 -8.32 -19.73 -1.82
CA ARG A 105 -7.62 -20.84 -2.45
C ARG A 105 -7.79 -22.13 -1.65
N GLU A 106 -7.61 -22.10 -0.34
CA GLU A 106 -7.74 -23.29 0.51
C GLU A 106 -9.18 -23.83 0.53
N ARG A 107 -10.19 -22.95 0.62
CA ARG A 107 -11.60 -23.33 0.51
C ARG A 107 -11.93 -23.97 -0.83
N ILE A 108 -11.41 -23.42 -1.94
CA ILE A 108 -11.57 -24.01 -3.28
C ILE A 108 -10.90 -25.39 -3.32
N ARG A 109 -9.67 -25.51 -2.79
CA ARG A 109 -8.91 -26.76 -2.77
C ARG A 109 -9.65 -27.86 -2.01
N GLU A 110 -10.27 -27.55 -0.88
CA GLU A 110 -11.09 -28.49 -0.10
C GLU A 110 -12.36 -28.90 -0.85
N ARG A 111 -13.08 -27.95 -1.46
CA ARG A 111 -14.28 -28.23 -2.25
C ARG A 111 -14.00 -29.18 -3.42
N VAL A 112 -12.91 -28.92 -4.15
CA VAL A 112 -12.49 -29.75 -5.29
C VAL A 112 -12.11 -31.16 -4.82
N ARG A 113 -11.41 -31.30 -3.68
CA ARG A 113 -11.08 -32.62 -3.10
C ARG A 113 -12.32 -33.44 -2.72
N ASN A 114 -13.42 -32.77 -2.38
CA ASN A 114 -14.68 -33.40 -2.00
C ASN A 114 -15.62 -33.65 -3.22
N GLY A 115 -15.10 -33.58 -4.45
CA GLY A 115 -15.85 -33.86 -5.68
C GLY A 115 -16.72 -32.71 -6.20
N GLY A 116 -16.60 -31.51 -5.61
CA GLY A 116 -17.23 -30.29 -6.12
C GLY A 116 -16.46 -29.70 -7.31
N LYS A 117 -17.12 -28.79 -8.04
CA LYS A 117 -16.47 -27.89 -9.00
C LYS A 117 -15.84 -26.69 -8.30
#